data_AF-A0A558R315-F1
#
_entry.id   AF-A0A558R315-F1
#
_cell.length_a   1.000
_cell.length_b   1.000
_cell.length_c   1.000
_cell.angle_alpha   90.00
_cell.angle_beta   90.00
_cell.angle_gamma   90.00
#
_symmetry.space_group_name_H-M   'P 1'
#
loop_
_entity.id
_entity.type
_entity.pdbx_description
1 polymer ?
#
loop_
_entity_poly.entity_id
_entity_poly.type
_entity_poly.pdbx_seq_one_letter_code
_entity_poly.pdbx_strand_id
1 'polypeptide(L)'
;MRNIALEDQLAALDSRGIGPLSWWRTLPCSDFCSESRIVETAVTSIVSVSRLVPSALIGELAALHDEELAPVWNDLAMRFFALDAMSLGLHYEIGGSCAALACRHIDPLGTLLLLKALSEPYISLDPDTRIWVASTWLSERGSLINQTTLSQIDWWQSARGFQSPLLAGEVE
;
A
#
# COMPACT_ATOMS: atom_id res chain seq x y z
N MET A 1 -6.67 -21.26 -25.35
CA MET A 1 -6.56 -19.82 -25.64
C MET A 1 -5.30 -19.31 -24.97
N ARG A 2 -4.46 -18.59 -25.72
CA ARG A 2 -3.17 -18.08 -25.25
C ARG A 2 -3.37 -16.61 -24.84
N ASN A 3 -3.08 -16.27 -23.58
CA ASN A 3 -3.36 -14.93 -23.05
C ASN A 3 -2.13 -14.04 -23.29
N ILE A 4 -2.09 -13.44 -24.47
CA ILE A 4 -0.96 -12.65 -24.97
C ILE A 4 -0.67 -11.45 -24.03
N ALA A 5 -1.71 -10.84 -23.45
CA ALA A 5 -1.55 -9.74 -22.50
C ALA A 5 -0.86 -10.16 -21.20
N LEU A 6 -1.12 -11.38 -20.72
CA LEU A 6 -0.45 -11.93 -19.55
C LEU A 6 0.99 -12.34 -19.87
N GLU A 7 1.25 -12.87 -21.06
CA GLU A 7 2.60 -13.22 -21.53
C GLU A 7 3.49 -11.98 -21.70
N ASP A 8 2.94 -10.87 -22.22
CA ASP A 8 3.64 -9.59 -22.34
C ASP A 8 3.91 -8.96 -20.96
N GLN A 9 2.96 -9.08 -20.02
CA GLN A 9 3.17 -8.67 -18.63
C GLN A 9 4.28 -9.49 -17.98
N LEU A 10 4.28 -10.82 -18.14
CA LEU A 10 5.32 -11.71 -17.61
C LEU A 10 6.70 -11.46 -18.23
N ALA A 11 6.77 -11.17 -19.53
CA ALA A 11 8.02 -10.81 -20.21
C ALA A 11 8.56 -9.44 -19.76
N ALA A 12 7.68 -8.47 -19.50
CA ALA A 12 8.06 -7.19 -18.89
C ALA A 12 8.55 -7.36 -17.44
N LEU A 13 7.96 -8.29 -16.69
CA LEU A 13 8.37 -8.64 -15.32
C LEU A 13 9.76 -9.29 -15.27
N ASP A 14 10.08 -10.16 -16.23
CA ASP A 14 11.39 -10.83 -16.33
C ASP A 14 12.55 -9.82 -16.53
N SER A 15 12.28 -8.68 -17.19
CA SER A 15 13.27 -7.61 -17.37
C SER A 15 13.47 -6.73 -16.13
N ARG A 16 12.56 -6.80 -15.14
CA ARG A 16 12.51 -5.87 -14.00
C ARG A 16 12.74 -6.52 -12.65
N GLY A 17 12.66 -7.85 -12.54
CA GLY A 17 12.97 -8.59 -11.31
C GLY A 17 12.10 -8.24 -10.10
N ILE A 18 11.00 -7.52 -10.34
CA ILE A 18 10.14 -6.87 -9.34
C ILE A 18 8.71 -7.33 -9.66
N GLY A 19 7.97 -7.80 -8.67
CA GLY A 19 6.57 -8.21 -8.83
C GLY A 19 5.69 -7.11 -9.47
N PRO A 20 4.54 -7.46 -10.06
CA PRO A 20 3.71 -6.51 -10.79
C PRO A 20 3.25 -5.34 -9.93
N LEU A 21 3.02 -5.55 -8.63
CA LEU A 21 2.59 -4.50 -7.69
C LEU A 21 3.74 -3.62 -7.20
N SER A 22 4.92 -4.20 -7.00
CA SER A 22 6.10 -3.44 -6.60
C SER A 22 6.60 -2.52 -7.71
N TRP A 23 6.35 -2.85 -8.98
CA TRP A 23 6.60 -1.95 -10.11
C TRP A 23 5.71 -0.69 -10.10
N TRP A 24 4.43 -0.80 -9.80
CA TRP A 24 3.55 0.38 -9.81
C TRP A 24 3.98 1.42 -8.78
N ARG A 25 4.38 0.97 -7.58
CA ARG A 25 4.94 1.82 -6.52
C ARG A 25 6.22 2.57 -6.93
N THR A 26 6.99 2.06 -7.90
CA THR A 26 8.23 2.71 -8.36
C THR A 26 8.02 3.71 -9.47
N LEU A 27 6.77 3.96 -9.85
CA LEU A 27 6.45 5.01 -10.79
C LEU A 27 6.50 6.40 -10.14
N PRO A 28 6.79 7.44 -10.93
CA PRO A 28 6.53 8.82 -10.54
C PRO A 28 5.10 9.00 -10.06
N CYS A 29 4.87 9.95 -9.16
CA CYS A 29 3.54 10.19 -8.60
C CYS A 29 2.48 10.46 -9.69
N SER A 30 2.78 11.30 -10.69
CA SER A 30 1.87 11.58 -11.81
C SER A 30 1.45 10.31 -12.57
N ASP A 31 2.41 9.44 -12.83
CA ASP A 31 2.23 8.24 -13.64
C ASP A 31 1.43 7.19 -12.83
N PHE A 32 1.77 7.02 -11.55
CA PHE A 32 0.97 6.20 -10.65
C PHE A 32 -0.47 6.69 -10.56
N CYS A 33 -0.70 7.99 -10.40
CA CYS A 33 -2.04 8.56 -10.32
C CYS A 33 -2.83 8.33 -11.61
N SER A 34 -2.20 8.36 -12.78
CA SER A 34 -2.87 8.08 -14.05
C SER A 34 -3.36 6.63 -14.17
N GLU A 35 -2.67 5.69 -13.51
CA GLU A 35 -2.93 4.25 -13.58
C GLU A 35 -3.47 3.68 -12.26
N SER A 36 -3.84 4.54 -11.30
CA SER A 36 -4.14 4.13 -9.92
C SER A 36 -5.33 3.17 -9.83
N ARG A 37 -6.24 3.23 -10.80
CA ARG A 37 -7.39 2.31 -10.89
C ARG A 37 -6.98 0.86 -11.16
N ILE A 38 -5.90 0.64 -11.91
CA ILE A 38 -5.37 -0.70 -12.17
C ILE A 38 -4.84 -1.29 -10.87
N VAL A 39 -4.03 -0.51 -10.15
CA VAL A 39 -3.45 -0.90 -8.86
C VAL A 39 -4.54 -1.18 -7.84
N GLU A 40 -5.52 -0.28 -7.73
CA GLU A 40 -6.68 -0.44 -6.86
C GLU A 40 -7.45 -1.72 -7.16
N THR A 41 -7.77 -1.98 -8.44
CA THR A 41 -8.48 -3.20 -8.84
C THR A 41 -7.68 -4.45 -8.48
N ALA A 42 -6.37 -4.44 -8.71
CA ALA A 42 -5.49 -5.56 -8.39
C ALA A 42 -5.41 -5.82 -6.87
N VAL A 43 -5.20 -4.76 -6.08
CA VAL A 43 -5.14 -4.86 -4.61
C VAL A 43 -6.48 -5.32 -4.05
N THR A 44 -7.60 -4.72 -4.47
CA THR A 44 -8.95 -5.12 -4.04
C THR A 44 -9.24 -6.57 -4.38
N SER A 45 -8.84 -7.05 -5.56
CA SER A 45 -8.99 -8.45 -5.96
C SER A 45 -8.22 -9.39 -5.01
N ILE A 46 -6.96 -9.07 -4.71
CA ILE A 46 -6.13 -9.87 -3.80
C ILE A 46 -6.70 -9.87 -2.39
N VAL A 47 -7.08 -8.69 -1.89
CA VAL A 47 -7.69 -8.51 -0.56
C VAL A 47 -8.98 -9.31 -0.44
N SER A 48 -9.83 -9.30 -1.47
CA SER A 48 -11.10 -10.01 -1.48
C SER A 48 -10.96 -11.54 -1.42
N VAL A 49 -9.90 -12.10 -2.02
CA VAL A 49 -9.72 -13.57 -2.11
C VAL A 49 -8.77 -14.14 -1.07
N SER A 50 -7.84 -13.34 -0.54
CA SER A 50 -6.74 -13.82 0.29
C SER A 50 -7.18 -14.31 1.68
N ARG A 51 -8.35 -13.91 2.18
CA ARG A 51 -8.78 -14.10 3.59
C ARG A 51 -7.78 -13.55 4.62
N LEU A 52 -6.77 -12.79 4.17
CA LEU A 52 -5.73 -12.16 5.01
C LEU A 52 -6.18 -10.78 5.54
N VAL A 53 -7.42 -10.38 5.27
CA VAL A 53 -8.03 -9.09 5.62
C VAL A 53 -9.39 -9.36 6.29
N PRO A 54 -9.81 -8.61 7.34
CA PRO A 54 -11.13 -8.79 7.94
C PRO A 54 -12.23 -8.41 6.96
N SER A 55 -13.35 -9.13 6.97
CA SER A 55 -14.48 -8.88 6.06
C SER A 55 -15.05 -7.46 6.15
N ALA A 56 -14.90 -6.80 7.30
CA ALA A 56 -15.30 -5.41 7.50
C ALA A 56 -14.53 -4.45 6.56
N LEU A 57 -13.20 -4.57 6.50
CA LEU A 57 -12.36 -3.75 5.60
C LEU A 57 -12.64 -4.03 4.13
N ILE A 58 -12.96 -5.29 3.78
CA ILE A 58 -13.38 -5.66 2.41
C ILE A 58 -14.72 -4.99 2.07
N GLY A 59 -15.64 -4.95 3.04
CA GLY A 59 -16.92 -4.25 2.88
C GLY A 59 -16.76 -2.74 2.72
N GLU A 60 -15.85 -2.12 3.48
CA GLU A 60 -15.54 -0.69 3.39
C GLU A 60 -14.95 -0.32 2.01
N LEU A 61 -14.03 -1.13 1.46
CA LEU A 61 -13.51 -0.94 0.09
C LEU A 61 -14.61 -0.92 -0.98
N ALA A 62 -15.68 -1.68 -0.78
CA ALA A 62 -16.79 -1.77 -1.74
C ALA A 62 -17.86 -0.69 -1.54
N ALA A 63 -17.94 -0.10 -0.34
CA ALA A 63 -19.04 0.77 0.06
C ALA A 63 -18.67 2.27 0.11
N LEU A 64 -17.41 2.59 0.42
CA LEU A 64 -16.96 3.98 0.58
C LEU A 64 -16.68 4.66 -0.76
N HIS A 65 -16.80 5.99 -0.78
CA HIS A 65 -16.39 6.81 -1.92
C HIS A 65 -14.86 6.96 -1.95
N ASP A 66 -14.31 7.21 -3.15
CA ASP A 66 -12.86 7.25 -3.36
C ASP A 66 -12.12 8.19 -2.39
N GLU A 67 -12.69 9.36 -2.13
CA GLU A 67 -12.15 10.38 -1.22
C GLU A 67 -12.08 9.92 0.25
N GLU A 68 -12.86 8.91 0.61
CA GLU A 68 -12.97 8.36 1.97
C GLU A 68 -12.14 7.08 2.16
N LEU A 69 -11.48 6.59 1.10
CA LEU A 69 -10.77 5.30 1.13
C LEU A 69 -9.38 5.38 1.78
N ALA A 70 -8.80 6.57 1.96
CA ALA A 70 -7.43 6.72 2.49
C ALA A 70 -7.20 5.98 3.84
N PRO A 71 -8.12 6.04 4.83
CA PRO A 71 -7.99 5.27 6.07
C PRO A 71 -8.01 3.75 5.84
N VAL A 72 -8.87 3.26 4.94
CA VAL A 72 -8.96 1.83 4.62
C VAL A 72 -7.66 1.33 3.99
N TRP A 73 -7.10 2.12 3.07
CA TRP A 73 -5.80 1.83 2.47
C TRP A 73 -4.68 1.82 3.49
N ASN A 74 -4.68 2.75 4.46
CA ASN A 74 -3.71 2.76 5.55
C ASN A 74 -3.81 1.51 6.44
N ASP A 75 -5.03 1.10 6.79
CA ASP A 75 -5.26 -0.10 7.62
C ASP A 75 -4.79 -1.38 6.89
N LEU A 76 -5.05 -1.47 5.59
CA LEU A 76 -4.55 -2.56 4.75
C LEU A 76 -3.02 -2.55 4.67
N ALA A 77 -2.42 -1.38 4.43
CA ALA A 77 -0.97 -1.23 4.35
C ALA A 77 -0.29 -1.73 5.63
N MET A 78 -0.77 -1.27 6.78
CA MET A 78 -0.27 -1.69 8.09
C MET A 78 -0.43 -3.19 8.32
N ARG A 79 -1.59 -3.77 7.99
CA ARG A 79 -1.84 -5.20 8.16
C ARG A 79 -0.89 -6.05 7.32
N PHE A 80 -0.68 -5.69 6.05
CA PHE A 80 0.24 -6.42 5.19
C PHE A 80 1.70 -6.26 5.61
N PHE A 81 2.12 -5.06 6.02
CA PHE A 81 3.46 -4.88 6.60
C PHE A 81 3.67 -5.71 7.87
N ALA A 82 2.61 -5.90 8.67
CA ALA A 82 2.66 -6.75 9.86
C ALA A 82 2.82 -8.24 9.51
N LEU A 83 1.99 -8.73 8.57
CA LEU A 83 2.00 -10.12 8.12
C LEU A 83 3.31 -10.52 7.43
N ASP A 84 3.98 -9.56 6.81
CA ASP A 84 5.24 -9.77 6.14
C ASP A 84 6.41 -10.07 7.11
N ALA A 85 6.33 -9.62 8.37
CA ALA A 85 7.36 -9.85 9.39
C ALA A 85 8.80 -9.54 8.93
N MET A 86 9.00 -8.50 8.11
CA MET A 86 10.29 -8.11 7.52
C MET A 86 10.88 -9.12 6.52
N SER A 87 10.06 -10.04 5.99
CA SER A 87 10.48 -10.95 4.92
C SER A 87 10.57 -10.28 3.55
N LEU A 88 10.06 -9.05 3.43
CA LEU A 88 10.05 -8.20 2.24
C LEU A 88 9.47 -8.93 1.02
N GLY A 89 8.46 -9.77 1.27
CA GLY A 89 7.81 -10.63 0.27
C GLY A 89 6.53 -10.01 -0.30
N LEU A 90 5.64 -10.86 -0.82
CA LEU A 90 4.40 -10.44 -1.47
C LEU A 90 3.52 -9.53 -0.59
N HIS A 91 3.49 -9.77 0.73
CA HIS A 91 2.73 -8.93 1.65
C HIS A 91 3.32 -7.51 1.70
N TYR A 92 4.64 -7.36 1.72
CA TYR A 92 5.28 -6.05 1.64
C TYR A 92 4.96 -5.28 0.36
N GLU A 93 4.82 -5.99 -0.77
CA GLU A 93 4.42 -5.38 -2.06
C GLU A 93 2.99 -4.86 -2.03
N ILE A 94 2.07 -5.67 -1.51
CA ILE A 94 0.67 -5.29 -1.36
C ILE A 94 0.57 -4.11 -0.39
N GLY A 95 1.26 -4.18 0.75
CA GLY A 95 1.27 -3.11 1.76
C GLY A 95 1.79 -1.79 1.22
N GLY A 96 2.86 -1.81 0.42
CA GLY A 96 3.37 -0.62 -0.25
C GLY A 96 2.43 -0.05 -1.31
N SER A 97 1.70 -0.92 -2.02
CA SER A 97 0.68 -0.49 -2.99
C SER A 97 -0.51 0.18 -2.29
N CYS A 98 -0.96 -0.38 -1.17
CA CYS A 98 -1.96 0.24 -0.30
C CYS A 98 -1.48 1.62 0.21
N ALA A 99 -0.22 1.72 0.64
CA ALA A 99 0.34 3.00 1.09
C ALA A 99 0.37 4.07 -0.02
N ALA A 100 0.69 3.67 -1.26
CA ALA A 100 0.63 4.56 -2.42
C ALA A 100 -0.82 5.00 -2.73
N LEU A 101 -1.78 4.08 -2.62
CA LEU A 101 -3.22 4.37 -2.78
C LEU A 101 -3.76 5.31 -1.69
N ALA A 102 -3.26 5.23 -0.45
CA ALA A 102 -3.57 6.21 0.58
C ALA A 102 -2.91 7.57 0.29
N CYS A 103 -1.62 7.57 -0.06
CA CYS A 103 -0.86 8.80 -0.34
C CYS A 103 -1.42 9.60 -1.53
N ARG A 104 -2.04 8.94 -2.51
CA ARG A 104 -2.69 9.63 -3.65
C ARG A 104 -3.73 10.67 -3.22
N HIS A 105 -4.33 10.46 -2.04
CA HIS A 105 -5.34 11.31 -1.42
C HIS A 105 -4.75 12.38 -0.50
N ILE A 106 -3.44 12.64 -0.60
CA ILE A 106 -2.71 13.63 0.24
C ILE A 106 -2.77 13.23 1.73
N ASP A 107 -2.91 11.93 2.00
CA ASP A 107 -2.97 11.43 3.37
C ASP A 107 -1.56 11.40 4.01
N PRO A 108 -1.38 12.01 5.19
CA PRO A 108 -0.06 12.09 5.83
C PRO A 108 0.46 10.74 6.31
N LEU A 109 -0.41 9.83 6.76
CA LEU A 109 -0.01 8.48 7.16
C LEU A 109 0.37 7.65 5.94
N GLY A 110 -0.42 7.71 4.87
CA GLY A 110 -0.13 7.08 3.59
C GLY A 110 1.22 7.53 3.03
N THR A 111 1.52 8.83 3.15
CA THR A 111 2.83 9.39 2.77
C THR A 111 3.97 8.75 3.57
N LEU A 112 3.85 8.66 4.90
CA LEU A 112 4.86 8.02 5.76
C LEU A 112 5.05 6.54 5.42
N LEU A 113 3.95 5.81 5.24
CA LEU A 113 3.96 4.40 4.91
C LEU A 113 4.56 4.14 3.52
N LEU A 114 4.31 5.02 2.55
CA LEU A 114 4.90 4.94 1.22
C LEU A 114 6.40 5.23 1.25
N LEU A 115 6.85 6.25 1.99
CA LEU A 115 8.28 6.53 2.14
C LEU A 115 9.02 5.38 2.81
N LYS A 116 8.41 4.77 3.85
CA LYS A 116 8.92 3.52 4.43
C LYS A 116 9.00 2.44 3.37
N ALA A 117 7.92 2.25 2.60
CA ALA A 117 7.86 1.29 1.52
C ALA A 117 9.03 1.48 0.54
N LEU A 118 9.27 2.70 0.05
CA LEU A 118 10.32 3.03 -0.91
C LEU A 118 11.74 2.94 -0.32
N SER A 119 11.90 3.06 0.99
CA SER A 119 13.21 3.04 1.66
C SER A 119 13.86 1.66 1.68
N GLU A 120 13.07 0.58 1.58
CA GLU A 120 13.59 -0.79 1.69
C GLU A 120 14.30 -1.26 0.38
N PRO A 121 15.34 -2.11 0.50
CA PRO A 121 16.35 -2.33 -0.55
C PRO A 121 15.90 -3.13 -1.78
N TYR A 122 14.71 -3.73 -1.82
CA TYR A 122 14.28 -4.63 -2.91
C TYR A 122 13.40 -3.98 -3.98
N ILE A 123 13.13 -2.68 -3.88
CA ILE A 123 12.16 -2.00 -4.76
C ILE A 123 12.78 -1.44 -6.05
N SER A 124 14.11 -1.33 -6.13
CA SER A 124 14.86 -1.27 -7.37
C SER A 124 16.33 -1.43 -7.03
N LEU A 125 17.10 -2.06 -7.91
CA LEU A 125 18.56 -2.20 -7.73
C LEU A 125 19.30 -0.85 -7.67
N ASP A 126 18.66 0.24 -8.11
CA ASP A 126 19.23 1.59 -8.12
C ASP A 126 18.65 2.50 -7.01
N PRO A 127 19.46 2.93 -6.01
CA PRO A 127 19.08 3.90 -4.99
C PRO A 127 18.69 5.28 -5.52
N ASP A 128 19.31 5.75 -6.61
CA ASP A 128 19.07 7.10 -7.13
C ASP A 128 17.66 7.22 -7.71
N THR A 129 17.21 6.18 -8.42
CA THR A 129 15.82 6.05 -8.89
C THR A 129 14.82 6.10 -7.72
N ARG A 130 15.11 5.48 -6.57
CA ARG A 130 14.18 5.47 -5.41
C ARG A 130 14.05 6.84 -4.77
N ILE A 131 15.16 7.55 -4.58
CA ILE A 131 15.16 8.92 -4.05
C ILE A 131 14.37 9.83 -4.98
N TRP A 132 14.57 9.67 -6.29
CA TRP A 132 13.83 10.42 -7.29
C TRP A 132 12.32 10.14 -7.22
N VAL A 133 11.90 8.88 -7.20
CA VAL A 133 10.48 8.51 -7.04
C VAL A 133 9.90 9.10 -5.76
N ALA A 134 10.56 8.91 -4.62
CA ALA A 134 10.12 9.47 -3.34
C ALA A 134 9.98 11.00 -3.40
N SER A 135 10.87 11.68 -4.11
CA SER A 135 10.81 13.14 -4.30
C SER A 135 9.59 13.56 -5.12
N THR A 136 9.20 12.81 -6.15
CA THR A 136 7.99 13.13 -6.94
C THR A 136 6.74 13.06 -6.07
N TRP A 137 6.60 11.99 -5.28
CA TRP A 137 5.49 11.81 -4.34
C TRP A 137 5.44 12.90 -3.28
N LEU A 138 6.58 13.25 -2.68
CA LEU A 138 6.66 14.35 -1.72
C LEU A 138 6.29 15.70 -2.34
N SER A 139 6.67 15.94 -3.61
CA SER A 139 6.39 17.20 -4.28
C SER A 139 4.93 17.35 -4.70
N GLU A 140 4.27 16.26 -5.11
CA GLU A 140 2.92 16.28 -5.69
C GLU A 140 1.81 15.96 -4.69
N ARG A 141 2.11 15.12 -3.69
CA ARG A 141 1.13 14.60 -2.71
C ARG A 141 1.63 14.64 -1.27
N GLY A 142 2.86 15.10 -1.03
CA GLY A 142 3.41 15.22 0.30
C GLY A 142 2.65 16.27 1.12
N SER A 143 2.27 15.88 2.33
CA SER A 143 1.82 16.84 3.34
C SER A 143 3.01 17.34 4.17
N LEU A 144 2.97 18.59 4.63
CA LEU A 144 3.96 19.10 5.57
C LEU A 144 3.82 18.35 6.89
N ILE A 145 4.76 17.44 7.15
CA ILE A 145 4.82 16.67 8.40
C ILE A 145 5.37 17.58 9.49
N ASN A 146 4.46 18.23 10.21
CA ASN A 146 4.76 18.99 11.41
C ASN A 146 4.06 18.34 12.63
N GLN A 147 4.34 18.85 13.84
CA GLN A 147 3.78 18.29 15.07
C GLN A 147 2.23 18.31 15.07
N THR A 148 1.61 19.31 14.45
CA THR A 148 0.16 19.40 14.31
C THR A 148 -0.39 18.32 13.37
N THR A 149 0.20 18.15 12.19
CA THR A 149 -0.19 17.08 11.24
C THR A 149 -0.02 15.69 11.86
N LEU A 150 1.08 15.45 12.58
CA LEU A 150 1.32 14.17 13.27
C LEU A 150 0.30 13.91 14.40
N SER A 151 -0.22 14.96 15.04
CA SER A 151 -1.25 14.83 16.08
C SER A 151 -2.65 14.53 15.54
N GLN A 152 -2.88 14.77 14.25
CA GLN A 152 -4.15 14.45 13.57
C GLN A 152 -4.23 12.99 13.12
N ILE A 153 -3.08 12.29 13.06
CA ILE A 153 -3.04 10.87 12.72
C ILE A 153 -3.56 10.09 13.92
N ASP A 154 -4.68 9.37 13.75
CA ASP A 154 -5.15 8.41 14.76
C ASP A 154 -4.32 7.14 14.70
N TRP A 155 -3.15 7.19 15.35
CA TRP A 155 -2.23 6.06 15.50
C TRP A 155 -2.89 4.83 16.14
N TRP A 156 -3.93 5.03 16.97
CA TRP A 156 -4.65 3.94 17.61
C TRP A 156 -5.59 3.25 16.64
N GLN A 157 -6.31 4.00 15.82
CA GLN A 157 -7.13 3.43 14.74
C GLN A 157 -6.27 2.65 13.75
N SER A 158 -5.13 3.21 13.33
CA SER A 158 -4.17 2.51 12.46
C SER A 158 -3.53 1.27 13.11
N ALA A 159 -3.53 1.20 14.45
CA ALA A 159 -3.06 0.04 15.22
C ALA A 159 -4.17 -0.97 15.55
N ARG A 160 -5.45 -0.72 15.22
CA ARG A 160 -6.56 -1.65 15.54
C ARG A 160 -6.41 -3.02 14.87
N GLY A 161 -5.63 -3.13 13.80
CA GLY A 161 -5.23 -4.42 13.20
C GLY A 161 -4.33 -5.29 14.09
N PHE A 162 -3.73 -4.74 15.15
CA PHE A 162 -2.83 -5.44 16.08
C PHE A 162 -3.48 -5.82 17.42
N GLN A 163 -4.65 -5.28 17.73
CA GLN A 163 -5.40 -5.71 18.90
C GLN A 163 -6.37 -6.83 18.50
N SER A 164 -5.85 -8.05 18.35
CA SER A 164 -6.63 -9.17 18.90
C SER A 164 -6.83 -8.85 20.39
N PRO A 165 -8.03 -9.02 20.95
CA PRO A 165 -8.22 -8.86 22.39
C PRO A 165 -7.39 -9.93 23.08
N LEU A 166 -6.15 -9.59 23.43
CA LEU A 166 -5.41 -10.27 24.47
C LEU A 166 -6.19 -9.99 25.75
N LEU A 167 -6.94 -11.00 26.19
CA LEU A 167 -7.66 -11.08 27.47
C LEU A 167 -9.01 -10.36 27.51
N ALA A 168 -10.04 -11.04 26.99
CA ALA A 168 -11.38 -10.94 27.57
C ALA A 168 -11.88 -12.35 27.89
N GLY A 169 -11.52 -12.84 29.09
CA GLY A 169 -12.27 -13.84 29.84
C GLY A 169 -12.24 -15.28 29.33
N GLU A 170 -11.51 -16.12 30.06
CA GLU A 170 -12.06 -17.42 30.47
C GLU A 170 -13.49 -17.21 30.99
N VAL A 171 -14.48 -17.87 30.38
CA VAL A 171 -15.68 -18.60 30.90
C VAL A 171 -16.43 -19.01 29.60
N GLU A 172 -16.68 -20.27 29.21
CA GLU A 172 -17.00 -21.52 29.90
C GLU A 172 -16.13 -22.71 29.44
#